data_AF-A0A087U1D6-F1
#
_entry.id   AF-A0A087U1D6-F1
#
_cell.length_a   1.000
_cell.length_b   1.000
_cell.length_c   1.000
_cell.angle_alpha   90.00
_cell.angle_beta   90.00
_cell.angle_gamma   90.00
#
_symmetry.space_group_name_H-M   'P 1'
#
loop_
_entity.id
_entity.type
_entity.pdbx_description
1 polymer ?
#
loop_
_entity_poly.entity_id
_entity_poly.type
_entity_poly.pdbx_seq_one_letter_code
_entity_poly.pdbx_strand_id
1 'polypeptide(L)'
;MIGGQLKRQGKFLNNGHTLSNDYFSMDDFCSPQEDPVAALLAGQTSQKCQKVNNVFSKQVTNHLFAKQPNGEGLDLFSINVQRGRDHGLPPYNKWRET
;
A
#
# COMPACT_ATOMS: atom_id res chain seq x y z
N MET A 1 18.63 -18.65 8.51
CA MET A 1 17.94 -17.89 9.57
C MET A 1 18.05 -16.40 9.22
N ILE A 2 17.25 -15.89 8.30
CA ILE A 2 17.17 -14.46 7.98
C ILE A 2 15.71 -14.22 7.59
N GLY A 3 14.92 -13.73 8.54
CA GLY A 3 13.48 -13.62 8.42
C GLY A 3 12.84 -13.34 9.78
N GLY A 4 13.54 -12.56 10.61
CA GLY A 4 12.92 -12.00 11.81
C GLY A 4 11.72 -11.19 11.37
N GLN A 5 10.54 -11.51 11.92
CA GLN A 5 9.39 -10.64 11.79
C GLN A 5 9.79 -9.28 12.38
N LEU A 6 9.67 -8.22 11.59
CA LEU A 6 9.79 -6.84 12.09
C LEU A 6 8.83 -6.69 13.26
N LYS A 7 9.33 -6.72 14.50
CA LYS A 7 8.54 -6.39 15.67
C LYS A 7 8.64 -4.88 15.85
N ARG A 8 7.57 -4.16 15.57
CA ARG A 8 7.52 -2.71 15.84
C ARG A 8 7.31 -2.48 17.34
N GLN A 9 8.23 -1.78 17.99
CA GLN A 9 7.97 -1.27 19.34
C GLN A 9 7.10 -0.02 19.21
N GLY A 10 5.82 -0.10 19.60
CA GLY A 10 4.96 1.08 19.76
C GLY A 10 3.51 0.93 19.30
N LYS A 11 3.17 -0.04 18.43
CA LYS A 11 1.78 -0.37 18.08
C LYS A 11 1.62 -1.87 17.89
N PHE A 12 1.38 -2.59 18.97
CA PHE A 12 0.85 -3.95 18.90
C PHE A 12 -0.59 -3.88 18.39
N LEU A 13 -0.78 -4.04 17.09
CA LEU A 13 -2.10 -4.30 16.53
C LEU A 13 -2.30 -5.82 16.53
N ASN A 14 -3.41 -6.28 17.10
CA ASN A 14 -3.78 -7.70 17.18
C ASN A 14 -3.96 -8.37 15.79
N ASN A 15 -3.88 -7.58 14.71
CA ASN A 15 -3.97 -8.00 13.32
C ASN A 15 -2.68 -7.57 12.62
N GLY A 16 -2.03 -8.47 11.86
CA GLY A 16 -0.73 -8.25 11.24
C GLY A 16 -0.60 -6.99 10.38
N HIS A 17 0.63 -6.62 10.02
CA HIS A 17 0.96 -5.41 9.26
C HIS A 17 0.17 -5.32 7.95
N THR A 18 -0.51 -4.19 7.75
CA THR A 18 -1.30 -3.89 6.54
C THR A 18 -0.82 -2.59 5.92
N LEU A 19 -0.79 -2.54 4.59
CA LEU A 19 -0.31 -1.37 3.84
C LEU A 19 -0.95 -0.03 4.26
N SER A 20 -2.24 0.01 4.63
CA SER A 20 -2.90 1.26 5.04
C SER A 20 -2.30 1.90 6.29
N ASN A 21 -1.68 1.12 7.17
CA ASN A 21 -1.08 1.62 8.40
C ASN A 21 0.32 2.21 8.18
N ASP A 22 0.93 1.92 7.03
CA ASP A 22 2.32 2.27 6.73
C ASP A 22 2.43 3.53 5.87
N TYR A 23 1.29 4.06 5.37
CA TYR A 23 1.29 5.31 4.64
C TYR A 23 1.77 6.48 5.52
N PHE A 24 2.82 7.17 5.07
CA PHE A 24 3.44 8.32 5.76
C PHE A 24 3.88 8.02 7.20
N SER A 25 4.15 6.75 7.52
CA SER A 25 4.68 6.32 8.81
C SER A 25 6.17 6.00 8.67
N MET A 26 6.99 6.58 9.57
CA MET A 26 8.42 6.29 9.67
C MET A 26 8.76 5.54 10.97
N ASP A 27 7.75 5.15 11.75
CA ASP A 27 7.91 4.59 13.09
C ASP A 27 8.84 3.36 13.11
N ASP A 28 8.79 2.52 12.06
CA ASP A 28 9.65 1.34 11.92
C ASP A 28 11.12 1.67 11.63
N PHE A 29 11.39 2.88 11.12
CA PHE A 29 12.74 3.35 10.78
C PHE A 29 13.34 4.29 11.83
N CYS A 30 12.51 5.00 12.59
CA CYS A 30 12.97 5.96 13.60
C CYS A 30 13.45 5.30 14.89
N SER A 31 12.93 4.12 15.24
CA SER A 31 13.38 3.33 16.40
C SER A 31 13.47 1.84 16.07
N PRO A 32 14.42 1.46 15.18
CA PRO A 32 14.53 0.09 14.72
C PRO A 32 15.12 -0.83 15.79
N GLN A 33 14.63 -2.07 15.86
CA GLN A 33 15.28 -3.14 16.62
C GLN A 33 16.35 -3.88 15.80
N GLU A 34 16.16 -3.96 14.50
CA GLU A 34 17.06 -4.54 13.48
C GLU A 34 17.12 -3.59 12.28
N ASP A 35 18.02 -3.82 11.32
CA ASP A 35 18.08 -2.98 10.10
C ASP A 35 16.73 -3.00 9.34
N PRO A 36 15.97 -1.89 9.38
CA PRO A 36 14.61 -1.85 8.86
C PRO A 36 14.59 -1.87 7.32
N VAL A 37 15.64 -1.36 6.67
CA VAL A 37 15.75 -1.32 5.21
C VAL A 37 16.07 -2.72 4.70
N ALA A 38 17.04 -3.41 5.30
CA ALA A 38 17.38 -4.77 4.92
C ALA A 38 16.19 -5.72 5.09
N ALA A 39 15.45 -5.60 6.19
CA ALA A 39 14.26 -6.41 6.44
C ALA A 39 13.13 -6.13 5.43
N LEU A 40 12.88 -4.85 5.10
CA LEU A 40 11.89 -4.48 4.08
C LEU A 40 12.26 -5.07 2.70
N LEU A 41 13.52 -4.91 2.27
CA LEU A 41 14.00 -5.44 0.99
C LEU A 41 13.95 -6.97 0.93
N ALA A 42 14.34 -7.65 2.02
CA ALA A 42 14.23 -9.11 2.12
C ALA A 42 12.76 -9.57 2.05
N GLY A 43 11.86 -8.84 2.70
CA GLY A 43 10.41 -9.05 2.61
C GLY A 43 9.89 -8.88 1.19
N GLN A 44 10.24 -7.77 0.52
CA GLN A 44 9.78 -7.45 -0.84
C GLN A 44 10.29 -8.43 -1.90
N THR A 45 11.50 -8.97 -1.74
CA THR A 45 12.04 -10.00 -2.65
C THR A 45 11.39 -11.37 -2.44
N SER A 46 10.90 -11.65 -1.22
CA SER A 46 10.28 -12.94 -0.86
C SER A 46 8.76 -12.96 -1.06
N GLN A 47 8.09 -11.82 -0.87
CA GLN A 47 6.63 -11.71 -0.96
C GLN A 47 6.17 -11.66 -2.42
N LYS A 48 5.05 -12.35 -2.72
CA LYS A 48 4.45 -12.30 -4.05
C LYS A 48 3.67 -11.00 -4.25
N CYS A 49 3.79 -10.41 -5.43
CA CYS A 49 2.95 -9.29 -5.83
C CYS A 49 1.49 -9.74 -6.05
N GLN A 50 0.57 -8.76 -6.01
CA GLN A 50 -0.83 -9.00 -6.34
C GLN A 50 -0.95 -9.45 -7.81
N LYS A 51 -1.88 -10.38 -8.09
CA LYS A 51 -2.20 -10.78 -9.46
C LYS A 51 -2.66 -9.58 -10.29
N VAL A 52 -2.22 -9.54 -11.55
CA VAL A 52 -2.70 -8.56 -12.54
C VAL A 52 -4.14 -8.92 -12.92
N ASN A 53 -5.10 -8.23 -12.32
CA ASN A 53 -6.52 -8.36 -12.59
C ASN A 53 -7.27 -7.08 -12.18
N ASN A 54 -8.59 -7.07 -12.35
CA ASN A 54 -9.44 -5.93 -12.02
C ASN A 54 -9.83 -5.86 -10.53
N VAL A 55 -9.16 -6.65 -9.68
CA VAL A 55 -9.43 -6.68 -8.24
C VAL A 55 -8.29 -5.98 -7.54
N PHE A 56 -8.61 -5.07 -6.63
CA PHE A 56 -7.61 -4.30 -5.90
C PHE A 56 -7.74 -4.54 -4.40
N SER A 57 -6.62 -4.46 -3.69
CA SER A 57 -6.61 -4.54 -2.23
C SER A 57 -7.42 -3.40 -1.61
N LYS A 58 -8.22 -3.73 -0.59
CA LYS A 58 -8.98 -2.74 0.21
C LYS A 58 -8.09 -1.66 0.82
N GLN A 59 -6.80 -1.98 1.01
CA GLN A 59 -5.81 -1.04 1.52
C GLN A 59 -5.65 0.20 0.62
N VAL A 60 -5.93 0.05 -0.69
CA VAL A 60 -5.78 1.09 -1.71
C VAL A 60 -7.14 1.67 -2.16
N THR A 61 -8.22 0.91 -2.10
CA THR A 61 -9.57 1.37 -2.52
C THR A 61 -10.42 1.93 -1.39
N ASN A 62 -10.24 1.50 -0.14
CA ASN A 62 -11.12 1.90 0.98
C ASN A 62 -10.36 2.51 2.15
N HIS A 63 -9.06 2.26 2.24
CA HIS A 63 -8.23 2.65 3.38
C HIS A 63 -7.01 3.50 2.94
N LEU A 64 -7.06 4.11 1.74
CA LEU A 64 -5.97 4.97 1.30
C LEU A 64 -5.85 6.16 2.25
N PHE A 65 -4.69 6.30 2.90
CA PHE A 65 -4.43 7.35 3.90
C PHE A 65 -5.44 7.42 5.05
N ALA A 66 -6.03 6.28 5.43
CA ALA A 66 -6.91 6.20 6.59
C ALA A 66 -6.18 6.68 7.85
N LYS A 67 -6.81 7.57 8.63
CA LYS A 67 -6.22 8.11 9.88
C LYS A 67 -6.12 7.07 11.00
N GLN A 68 -6.98 6.07 10.97
CA GLN A 68 -7.06 5.01 11.96
C GLN A 68 -6.92 3.64 11.26
N PRO A 69 -6.32 2.64 11.92
CA PRO A 69 -6.23 1.29 11.37
C PRO A 69 -7.62 0.74 11.04
N ASN A 70 -7.79 0.23 9.82
CA ASN A 70 -9.08 -0.23 9.27
C ASN A 70 -10.19 0.83 9.24
N GLY A 71 -9.86 2.11 9.47
CA GLY A 71 -10.79 3.22 9.34
C GLY A 71 -11.08 3.54 7.88
N GLU A 72 -12.11 4.35 7.64
CA GLU A 72 -12.43 4.82 6.31
C GLU A 72 -11.33 5.76 5.79
N GLY A 73 -10.87 5.50 4.58
CA GLY A 73 -9.91 6.30 3.85
C GLY A 73 -10.44 6.67 2.47
N LEU A 74 -9.53 7.12 1.62
CA LEU A 74 -9.84 7.46 0.23
C LEU A 74 -9.81 6.20 -0.66
N ASP A 75 -10.31 6.37 -1.89
CA ASP A 75 -10.23 5.38 -2.96
C ASP A 75 -9.29 5.85 -4.06
N LEU A 76 -8.12 5.20 -4.19
CA LEU A 76 -7.14 5.54 -5.21
C LEU A 76 -7.70 5.36 -6.63
N PHE A 77 -8.56 4.37 -6.87
CA PHE A 77 -9.07 4.11 -8.21
C PHE A 77 -10.09 5.17 -8.62
N SER A 78 -11.01 5.52 -7.73
CA SER A 78 -11.92 6.65 -7.94
C SER A 78 -11.14 7.96 -8.16
N ILE A 79 -10.06 8.21 -7.41
CA ILE A 79 -9.17 9.36 -7.63
C ILE A 79 -8.55 9.31 -9.03
N ASN A 80 -8.05 8.17 -9.48
CA ASN A 80 -7.42 8.04 -10.79
C ASN A 80 -8.42 8.24 -11.94
N VAL A 81 -9.66 7.77 -11.80
CA VAL A 81 -10.73 8.04 -12.78
C VAL A 81 -11.03 9.53 -12.85
N GLN A 82 -11.18 10.19 -11.70
CA GLN A 82 -11.45 11.63 -11.67
C GLN A 82 -10.28 12.44 -12.23
N ARG A 83 -9.03 12.07 -11.92
CA ARG A 83 -7.83 12.67 -12.53
C ARG A 83 -7.79 12.47 -14.04
N GLY A 84 -8.23 11.31 -14.53
CA GLY A 84 -8.34 11.06 -15.96
C GLY A 84 -9.34 11.98 -16.66
N ARG A 85 -10.47 12.27 -16.01
CA ARG A 85 -11.48 13.22 -16.50
C ARG A 85 -10.99 14.65 -16.47
N ASP A 86 -10.34 15.04 -15.37
CA ASP A 86 -9.74 16.36 -15.18
C ASP A 86 -8.71 16.67 -16.28
N HIS A 87 -7.85 15.71 -16.60
CA HIS A 87 -6.88 15.84 -17.69
C HIS A 87 -7.45 15.60 -19.10
N GLY A 88 -8.77 15.36 -19.23
CA GLY A 88 -9.41 15.13 -20.53
C GLY A 88 -8.87 13.92 -21.28
N LEU A 89 -8.54 12.82 -20.57
CA LEU A 89 -8.02 11.62 -21.21
C LEU A 89 -9.01 11.09 -22.27
N PRO A 90 -8.52 10.78 -23.49
CA PRO A 90 -9.36 10.22 -24.53
C PRO A 90 -9.99 8.88 -24.14
N PRO A 91 -11.14 8.52 -24.74
CA PRO A 91 -11.76 7.23 -24.50
C PRO A 91 -10.87 6.08 -24.98
N TYR A 92 -11.05 4.91 -24.39
CA TYR A 92 -10.24 3.72 -24.64
C TYR A 92 -10.07 3.38 -26.14
N ASN A 93 -11.15 3.47 -26.92
CA ASN A 93 -11.11 3.14 -28.35
C ASN A 93 -10.14 4.02 -29.13
N LYS A 94 -10.04 5.31 -28.78
CA LYS A 94 -9.10 6.23 -29.44
C LYS A 94 -7.64 5.82 -29.23
N TRP A 95 -7.32 5.24 -28.07
CA TRP A 95 -5.98 4.72 -27.78
C TRP A 95 -5.69 3.37 -28.45
N ARG A 96 -6.73 2.65 -28.87
CA ARG A 96 -6.64 1.33 -29.50
C ARG A 96 -6.67 1.39 -31.03
N GLU A 97 -6.96 2.56 -31.60
CA GLU A 97 -6.86 2.79 -33.05
C GLU A 97 -5.40 2.57 -33.47
N THR A 98 -5.18 1.50 -34.23
CA THR A 98 -3.92 1.14 -34.91
C THR A 98 -3.97 1.56 -36.36
#